data_AF-A0A4Q6XRC1-F1
#
_entry.id   AF-A0A4Q6XRC1-F1
#
_cell.length_a   1.000
_cell.length_b   1.000
_cell.length_c   1.000
_cell.angle_alpha   90.00
_cell.angle_beta   90.00
_cell.angle_gamma   90.00
#
_symmetry.space_group_name_H-M   'P 1'
#
loop_
_entity.id
_entity.type
_entity.pdbx_description
1 polymer ?
#
loop_
_entity_poly.entity_id
_entity_poly.type
_entity_poly.pdbx_seq_one_letter_code
_entity_poly.pdbx_strand_id
1 'polypeptide(L)'
;MRADWFSRHKKEALSKAGYPNITEQFTNTPVKRFLEVIEALSKDSGINVHFAAEKQDEATLRLLFVSADQDFKDVGDYYQLNPDGSFAKIANSIDVEELKNNYKKGIKTVLDKTTDATYGETELVHFNKETISEIRREIAYQTERGTIAGITTKIVSLGDEETEERIAREKEDRILQRLTILFTYVDKNNQETDFETIDRERYLSTIAIQNEGLVKGLVAAKSRGGVSGLNTGDPIPPYPRGNI
;
A
#
# COMPACT_ATOMS: atom_id res chain seq x y z
N MET A 1 9.49 16.65 -9.50
CA MET A 1 9.03 15.28 -9.81
C MET A 1 9.76 14.34 -8.85
N ARG A 2 9.10 13.93 -7.74
CA ARG A 2 9.61 12.87 -6.87
C ARG A 2 9.52 11.57 -7.66
N ALA A 3 10.59 11.20 -8.35
CA ALA A 3 10.66 9.85 -8.90
C ALA A 3 10.82 8.90 -7.72
N ASP A 4 9.86 8.00 -7.57
CA ASP A 4 9.89 6.94 -6.57
C ASP A 4 11.23 6.20 -6.65
N TRP A 5 11.95 6.12 -5.53
CA TRP A 5 13.22 5.38 -5.46
C TRP A 5 13.00 3.90 -5.83
N PHE A 6 11.80 3.37 -5.59
CA PHE A 6 11.40 2.03 -6.01
C PHE A 6 11.65 1.83 -7.52
N SER A 7 11.08 2.71 -8.36
CA SER A 7 11.15 2.59 -9.81
C SER A 7 12.56 2.80 -10.36
N ARG A 8 13.47 3.44 -9.61
CA ARG A 8 14.85 3.72 -10.04
C ARG A 8 15.88 2.71 -9.54
N HIS A 9 15.80 2.26 -8.29
CA HIS A 9 16.88 1.47 -7.66
C HIS A 9 16.41 0.08 -7.22
N LYS A 10 15.22 -0.06 -6.59
CA LYS A 10 14.69 -1.40 -6.21
C LYS A 10 14.44 -2.25 -7.45
N LYS A 11 13.81 -1.67 -8.46
CA LYS A 11 13.49 -2.37 -9.72
C LYS A 11 14.75 -2.95 -10.39
N GLU A 12 15.83 -2.17 -10.44
CA GLU A 12 17.09 -2.62 -11.03
C GLU A 12 17.70 -3.77 -10.21
N ALA A 13 17.72 -3.65 -8.89
CA ALA A 13 18.29 -4.68 -8.03
C ALA A 13 17.46 -5.97 -8.03
N LEU A 14 16.13 -5.87 -8.02
CA LEU A 14 15.21 -6.98 -8.18
C LEU A 14 15.41 -7.66 -9.55
N SER A 15 15.56 -6.87 -10.62
CA SER A 15 15.88 -7.41 -11.95
C SER A 15 17.20 -8.17 -11.96
N LYS A 16 18.26 -7.64 -11.33
CA LYS A 16 19.57 -8.34 -11.21
C LYS A 16 19.47 -9.63 -10.40
N ALA A 17 18.55 -9.68 -9.43
CA ALA A 17 18.31 -10.85 -8.59
C ALA A 17 17.36 -11.89 -9.21
N GLY A 18 16.88 -11.68 -10.44
CA GLY A 18 15.98 -12.62 -11.13
C GLY A 18 14.48 -12.33 -10.94
N TYR A 19 14.11 -11.17 -10.42
CA TYR A 19 12.72 -10.74 -10.18
C TYR A 19 12.32 -9.52 -11.06
N PRO A 20 12.50 -9.54 -12.40
CA PRO A 20 12.28 -8.37 -13.25
C PRO A 20 10.80 -7.96 -13.37
N ASN A 21 9.87 -8.86 -13.02
CA ASN A 21 8.43 -8.70 -13.26
C ASN A 21 7.62 -8.39 -11.99
N ILE A 22 8.25 -7.83 -10.96
CA ILE A 22 7.51 -7.40 -9.78
C ILE A 22 6.51 -6.32 -10.18
N THR A 23 5.23 -6.63 -9.99
CA THR A 23 4.13 -5.71 -10.26
C THR A 23 4.10 -4.60 -9.22
N GLU A 24 4.57 -3.43 -9.62
CA GLU A 24 4.39 -2.16 -8.90
C GLU A 24 2.91 -1.72 -8.90
N GLN A 25 2.10 -2.30 -9.78
CA GLN A 25 0.72 -1.92 -10.04
C GLN A 25 -0.14 -3.15 -10.27
N PHE A 26 -1.31 -3.16 -9.64
CA PHE A 26 -2.39 -4.12 -9.84
C PHE A 26 -3.59 -3.36 -10.40
N THR A 27 -4.05 -3.72 -11.59
CA THR A 27 -5.22 -3.07 -12.19
C THR A 27 -6.47 -3.87 -11.90
N ASN A 28 -7.28 -3.39 -10.95
CA ASN A 28 -8.50 -4.03 -10.49
C ASN A 28 -9.67 -3.66 -11.39
N THR A 29 -10.02 -4.57 -12.30
CA THR A 29 -11.22 -4.47 -13.14
C THR A 29 -11.99 -5.80 -13.07
N PRO A 30 -13.30 -5.81 -12.69
CA PRO A 30 -14.17 -4.67 -12.42
C PRO A 30 -14.07 -4.11 -10.99
N VAL A 31 -14.25 -2.78 -10.85
CA VAL A 31 -14.24 -2.02 -9.58
C VAL A 31 -15.16 -2.61 -8.51
N LYS A 32 -16.31 -3.14 -8.93
CA LYS A 32 -17.32 -3.72 -8.03
C LYS A 32 -16.72 -4.75 -7.07
N ARG A 33 -15.84 -5.63 -7.56
CA ARG A 33 -15.26 -6.69 -6.73
C ARG A 33 -14.32 -6.13 -5.66
N PHE A 34 -13.53 -5.11 -6.01
CA PHE A 34 -12.69 -4.40 -5.06
C PHE A 34 -13.54 -3.78 -3.94
N LEU A 35 -14.60 -3.05 -4.30
CA LEU A 35 -15.50 -2.41 -3.33
C LEU A 35 -16.15 -3.42 -2.38
N GLU A 36 -16.62 -4.56 -2.89
CA GLU A 36 -17.20 -5.65 -2.08
C GLU A 36 -16.20 -6.21 -1.06
N VAL A 37 -14.96 -6.48 -1.49
CA VAL A 37 -13.92 -7.04 -0.61
C VAL A 37 -13.54 -6.04 0.47
N ILE A 38 -13.30 -4.78 0.11
CA ILE A 38 -12.94 -3.74 1.06
C ILE A 38 -14.08 -3.48 2.04
N GLU A 39 -15.33 -3.46 1.59
CA GLU A 39 -16.50 -3.36 2.47
C GLU A 39 -16.58 -4.51 3.48
N ALA A 40 -16.40 -5.74 3.01
CA ALA A 40 -16.48 -6.92 3.87
C ALA A 40 -15.39 -6.91 4.97
N LEU A 41 -14.16 -6.50 4.62
CA LEU A 41 -13.04 -6.50 5.54
C LEU A 41 -13.02 -5.31 6.51
N SER A 42 -13.45 -4.12 6.06
CA SER A 42 -13.38 -2.88 6.85
C SER A 42 -14.65 -2.54 7.64
N LYS A 43 -15.63 -3.45 7.68
CA LYS A 43 -16.94 -3.20 8.30
C LYS A 43 -16.80 -2.80 9.77
N ASP A 44 -16.06 -3.58 10.53
CA ASP A 44 -15.93 -3.42 11.97
C ASP A 44 -14.61 -2.78 12.38
N SER A 45 -13.56 -2.94 11.56
CA SER A 45 -12.19 -2.56 11.87
C SER A 45 -11.44 -1.96 10.65
N GLY A 46 -10.12 -1.84 10.72
CA GLY A 46 -9.29 -1.43 9.57
C GLY A 46 -9.00 -2.59 8.61
N ILE A 47 -8.03 -2.40 7.72
CA ILE A 47 -7.48 -3.46 6.87
C ILE A 47 -5.97 -3.52 7.01
N ASN A 48 -5.43 -4.73 7.18
CA ASN A 48 -4.00 -4.98 6.97
C ASN A 48 -3.81 -5.56 5.57
N VAL A 49 -2.80 -5.06 4.85
CA VAL A 49 -2.41 -5.56 3.54
C VAL A 49 -0.99 -6.08 3.61
N HIS A 50 -0.83 -7.39 3.49
CA HIS A 50 0.47 -8.08 3.51
C HIS A 50 0.99 -8.27 2.10
N PHE A 51 2.32 -8.24 1.96
CA PHE A 51 3.00 -8.64 0.73
C PHE A 51 3.21 -10.16 0.71
N ALA A 52 2.97 -10.77 -0.45
CA ALA A 52 2.97 -12.22 -0.63
C ALA A 52 3.53 -12.65 -1.98
N ALA A 53 3.92 -13.93 -2.09
CA ALA A 53 4.35 -14.59 -3.32
C ALA A 53 3.93 -16.06 -3.31
N GLU A 54 3.58 -16.64 -4.46
CA GLU A 54 3.19 -18.07 -4.55
C GLU A 54 4.36 -19.00 -4.24
N LYS A 55 5.58 -18.59 -4.61
CA LYS A 55 6.81 -19.34 -4.39
C LYS A 55 7.92 -18.38 -4.02
N GLN A 56 8.90 -18.89 -3.26
CA GLN A 56 10.04 -18.11 -2.80
C GLN A 56 10.78 -17.40 -3.95
N ASP A 57 10.98 -18.05 -5.10
CA ASP A 57 11.75 -17.50 -6.21
C ASP A 57 10.88 -16.92 -7.35
N GLU A 58 9.60 -16.64 -7.06
CA GLU A 58 8.70 -16.07 -8.05
C GLU A 58 8.82 -14.54 -8.11
N ALA A 59 8.92 -14.00 -9.33
CA ALA A 59 8.99 -12.56 -9.60
C ALA A 59 7.66 -11.82 -9.38
N THR A 60 6.59 -12.54 -9.08
CA THR A 60 5.23 -12.03 -9.09
C THR A 60 4.77 -11.73 -7.68
N LEU A 61 4.48 -10.46 -7.39
CA LEU A 61 3.97 -10.05 -6.09
C LEU A 61 2.45 -10.20 -6.02
N ARG A 62 1.96 -10.56 -4.84
CA ARG A 62 0.53 -10.60 -4.49
C ARG A 62 0.29 -9.80 -3.22
N LEU A 63 -0.92 -9.30 -3.06
CA LEU A 63 -1.32 -8.57 -1.86
C LEU A 63 -2.41 -9.33 -1.11
N LEU A 64 -2.24 -9.55 0.18
CA LEU A 64 -3.23 -10.24 1.01
C LEU A 64 -3.92 -9.24 1.92
N PHE A 65 -5.23 -9.06 1.71
CA PHE A 65 -6.08 -8.17 2.47
C PHE A 65 -6.78 -8.95 3.59
N VAL A 66 -6.75 -8.42 4.81
CA VAL A 66 -7.40 -9.01 5.99
C VAL A 66 -7.94 -7.93 6.92
N SER A 67 -8.98 -8.23 7.69
CA SER A 67 -9.53 -7.34 8.73
C SER A 67 -8.46 -7.05 9.78
N ALA A 68 -8.36 -5.79 10.21
CA ALA A 68 -7.43 -5.36 11.23
C ALA A 68 -8.16 -5.08 12.55
N ASP A 69 -8.46 -6.13 13.29
CA ASP A 69 -9.02 -6.00 14.64
C ASP A 69 -7.97 -5.32 15.56
N GLN A 70 -8.43 -4.48 16.50
CA GLN A 70 -7.55 -3.68 17.36
C GLN A 70 -6.40 -4.52 17.97
N ASP A 71 -5.19 -3.95 18.02
CA ASP A 71 -3.88 -4.58 18.26
C ASP A 71 -3.13 -5.13 17.02
N PHE A 72 -3.50 -4.74 15.79
CA PHE A 72 -2.87 -5.22 14.55
C PHE A 72 -2.89 -6.75 14.40
N LYS A 73 -3.88 -7.41 15.01
CA LYS A 73 -4.05 -8.86 14.88
C LYS A 73 -4.69 -9.13 13.54
N ASP A 74 -4.05 -9.98 12.74
CA ASP A 74 -4.64 -10.46 11.49
C ASP A 74 -5.74 -11.47 11.83
N VAL A 75 -7.00 -11.08 11.66
CA VAL A 75 -8.16 -11.92 12.02
C VAL A 75 -9.10 -12.06 10.82
N GLY A 76 -9.58 -13.28 10.58
CA GLY A 76 -10.63 -13.56 9.60
C GLY A 76 -10.13 -14.07 8.26
N ASP A 77 -10.98 -13.95 7.25
CA ASP A 77 -10.71 -14.43 5.90
C ASP A 77 -9.73 -13.51 5.16
N TYR A 78 -8.75 -14.11 4.49
CA TYR A 78 -7.84 -13.37 3.63
C TYR A 78 -8.38 -13.27 2.21
N TYR A 79 -8.17 -12.12 1.58
CA TYR A 79 -8.43 -11.91 0.16
C TYR A 79 -7.12 -11.57 -0.55
N GLN A 80 -6.70 -12.46 -1.45
CA GLN A 80 -5.55 -12.26 -2.29
C GLN A 80 -5.94 -11.44 -3.52
N LEU A 81 -5.25 -10.32 -3.70
CA LEU A 81 -5.22 -9.59 -4.94
C LEU A 81 -4.10 -10.13 -5.83
N ASN A 82 -4.51 -10.71 -6.96
CA ASN A 82 -3.64 -11.25 -7.99
C ASN A 82 -3.12 -10.14 -8.92
N PRO A 83 -1.99 -10.38 -9.63
CA PRO A 83 -1.41 -9.41 -10.59
C PRO A 83 -2.36 -8.95 -11.69
N ASP A 84 -3.30 -9.81 -12.08
CA ASP A 84 -4.31 -9.53 -13.09
C ASP A 84 -5.48 -8.68 -12.55
N GLY A 85 -5.44 -8.25 -11.29
CA GLY A 85 -6.49 -7.47 -10.65
C GLY A 85 -7.61 -8.29 -10.01
N SER A 86 -7.56 -9.61 -10.10
CA SER A 86 -8.61 -10.47 -9.55
C SER A 86 -8.42 -10.69 -8.05
N PHE A 87 -9.54 -10.73 -7.31
CA PHE A 87 -9.55 -11.10 -5.89
C PHE A 87 -9.96 -12.56 -5.70
N ALA A 88 -9.11 -13.33 -5.03
CA ALA A 88 -9.39 -14.68 -4.59
C ALA A 88 -9.48 -14.74 -3.06
N LYS A 89 -10.53 -15.37 -2.53
CA LYS A 89 -10.65 -15.62 -1.08
C LYS A 89 -9.78 -16.82 -0.71
N ILE A 90 -8.97 -16.69 0.35
CA ILE A 90 -8.16 -17.77 0.92
C ILE A 90 -8.73 -18.09 2.30
N ALA A 91 -9.21 -19.31 2.47
CA ALA A 91 -9.84 -19.76 3.72
C ALA A 91 -8.88 -20.51 4.67
N ASN A 92 -7.72 -20.94 4.16
CA ASN A 92 -6.75 -21.74 4.91
C ASN A 92 -5.58 -20.88 5.39
N SER A 93 -5.38 -20.80 6.71
CA SER A 93 -4.30 -20.02 7.30
C SER A 93 -2.91 -20.56 6.98
N ILE A 94 -2.77 -21.87 6.70
CA ILE A 94 -1.48 -22.47 6.31
C ILE A 94 -1.04 -21.89 4.96
N ASP A 95 -1.95 -21.81 4.00
CA ASP A 95 -1.67 -21.29 2.67
C ASP A 95 -1.28 -19.80 2.76
N VAL A 96 -1.96 -19.02 3.60
CA VAL A 96 -1.61 -17.61 3.85
C VAL A 96 -0.21 -17.45 4.41
N GLU A 97 0.17 -18.25 5.42
CA GLU A 97 1.50 -18.17 6.01
C GLU A 97 2.59 -18.67 5.05
N GLU A 98 2.31 -19.65 4.21
CA GLU A 98 3.21 -20.08 3.14
C GLU A 98 3.47 -18.93 2.15
N LEU A 99 2.42 -18.26 1.69
CA LEU A 99 2.51 -17.12 0.77
C LEU A 99 3.31 -15.94 1.36
N LYS A 100 3.07 -15.62 2.64
CA LYS A 100 3.84 -14.60 3.39
C LYS A 100 5.31 -15.01 3.51
N ASN A 101 5.58 -16.28 3.82
CA ASN A 101 6.94 -16.80 3.97
C ASN A 101 7.71 -16.82 2.66
N ASN A 102 7.05 -17.14 1.55
CA ASN A 102 7.64 -17.10 0.21
C ASN A 102 8.10 -15.67 -0.14
N TYR A 103 7.25 -14.67 0.10
CA TYR A 103 7.66 -13.26 -0.06
C TYR A 103 8.84 -12.89 0.86
N LYS A 104 8.76 -13.26 2.15
CA LYS A 104 9.79 -12.95 3.15
C LYS A 104 11.16 -13.54 2.78
N LYS A 105 11.21 -14.78 2.28
CA LYS A 105 12.46 -15.46 1.92
C LYS A 105 13.00 -15.03 0.56
N GLY A 106 12.13 -14.67 -0.38
CA GLY A 106 12.47 -14.23 -1.73
C GLY A 106 12.64 -12.73 -1.86
N ILE A 107 11.60 -12.08 -2.38
CA ILE A 107 11.57 -10.65 -2.73
C ILE A 107 12.06 -9.77 -1.57
N LYS A 108 11.54 -9.98 -0.35
CA LYS A 108 11.92 -9.14 0.81
C LYS A 108 13.41 -9.25 1.14
N THR A 109 13.99 -10.46 1.12
CA THR A 109 15.42 -10.67 1.35
C THR A 109 16.28 -9.90 0.36
N VAL A 110 15.87 -9.85 -0.91
CA VAL A 110 16.58 -9.06 -1.92
C VAL A 110 16.47 -7.58 -1.59
N LEU A 111 15.27 -7.09 -1.29
CA LEU A 111 15.05 -5.69 -0.93
C LEU A 111 15.87 -5.25 0.30
N ASP A 112 15.84 -6.05 1.39
CA ASP A 112 16.61 -5.78 2.61
C ASP A 112 18.13 -5.70 2.33
N LYS A 113 18.65 -6.50 1.39
CA LYS A 113 20.08 -6.47 1.01
C LYS A 113 20.46 -5.28 0.14
N THR A 114 19.49 -4.66 -0.52
CA THR A 114 19.75 -3.55 -1.46
C THR A 114 19.74 -2.18 -0.81
N THR A 115 19.17 -2.09 0.39
CA THR A 115 19.05 -0.82 1.13
C THR A 115 20.08 -0.66 2.23
N ASP A 116 20.93 -1.68 2.46
CA ASP A 116 21.89 -1.80 3.58
C ASP A 116 21.31 -1.31 4.93
N ALA A 117 19.98 -1.42 5.05
CA ALA A 117 19.22 -0.81 6.11
C ALA A 117 19.34 -1.63 7.39
N THR A 118 19.59 -0.95 8.50
CA THR A 118 19.57 -1.57 9.84
C THR A 118 18.15 -1.89 10.32
N TYR A 119 17.13 -1.37 9.65
CA TYR A 119 15.72 -1.62 9.91
C TYR A 119 15.09 -2.28 8.68
N GLY A 120 14.35 -3.37 8.88
CA GLY A 120 13.77 -4.15 7.79
C GLY A 120 12.66 -3.42 7.02
N GLU A 121 12.48 -3.81 5.75
CA GLU A 121 11.38 -3.36 4.89
C GLU A 121 9.98 -3.61 5.49
N THR A 122 8.99 -2.83 5.05
CA THR A 122 7.57 -2.94 5.45
C THR A 122 7.10 -4.39 5.48
N GLU A 123 6.49 -4.81 6.59
CA GLU A 123 5.89 -6.14 6.70
C GLU A 123 4.46 -6.13 6.15
N LEU A 124 3.69 -5.10 6.50
CA LEU A 124 2.33 -4.88 6.03
C LEU A 124 2.02 -3.39 5.94
N VAL A 125 0.99 -3.05 5.17
CA VAL A 125 0.40 -1.71 5.13
C VAL A 125 -0.93 -1.74 5.88
N HIS A 126 -1.04 -0.92 6.92
CA HIS A 126 -2.25 -0.79 7.70
C HIS A 126 -3.08 0.38 7.19
N PHE A 127 -4.36 0.14 6.96
CA PHE A 127 -5.36 1.17 6.70
C PHE A 127 -6.32 1.17 7.87
N ASN A 128 -6.34 2.24 8.67
CA ASN A 128 -7.34 2.38 9.71
C ASN A 128 -8.76 2.45 9.11
N LYS A 129 -9.77 2.20 9.93
CA LYS A 129 -11.18 2.11 9.51
C LYS A 129 -11.67 3.38 8.81
N GLU A 130 -11.29 4.54 9.33
CA GLU A 130 -11.69 5.83 8.78
C GLU A 130 -11.09 6.06 7.40
N THR A 131 -9.78 5.86 7.25
CA THR A 131 -9.04 5.99 5.99
C THR A 131 -9.60 5.07 4.93
N ILE A 132 -9.75 3.77 5.22
CA ILE A 132 -10.24 2.82 4.21
C ILE A 132 -11.71 3.06 3.85
N SER A 133 -12.53 3.51 4.81
CA SER A 133 -13.92 3.91 4.55
C SER A 133 -14.01 5.14 3.65
N GLU A 134 -13.06 6.06 3.76
CA GLU A 134 -12.97 7.24 2.90
C GLU A 134 -12.57 6.86 1.47
N ILE A 135 -11.50 6.07 1.32
CA ILE A 135 -11.05 5.52 0.04
C ILE A 135 -12.19 4.79 -0.67
N ARG A 136 -12.89 3.90 0.05
CA ARG A 136 -14.04 3.16 -0.50
C ARG A 136 -15.14 4.08 -1.01
N ARG A 137 -15.51 5.10 -0.23
CA ARG A 137 -16.58 6.05 -0.59
C ARG A 137 -16.20 6.88 -1.82
N GLU A 138 -14.95 7.30 -1.92
CA GLU A 138 -14.47 8.07 -3.05
C GLU A 138 -14.48 7.25 -4.33
N ILE A 139 -13.94 6.03 -4.28
CA ILE A 139 -13.96 5.10 -5.41
C ILE A 139 -15.40 4.82 -5.87
N ALA A 140 -16.31 4.57 -4.93
CA ALA A 140 -17.73 4.35 -5.25
C ALA A 140 -18.36 5.56 -5.93
N TYR A 141 -18.12 6.77 -5.40
CA TYR A 141 -18.59 8.02 -5.98
C TYR A 141 -18.09 8.24 -7.42
N GLN A 142 -16.79 8.03 -7.67
CA GLN A 142 -16.21 8.17 -9.00
C GLN A 142 -16.75 7.10 -9.97
N THR A 143 -16.99 5.88 -9.48
CA THR A 143 -17.62 4.81 -10.27
C THR A 143 -19.06 5.16 -10.64
N GLU A 144 -19.87 5.66 -9.71
CA GLU A 144 -21.26 6.06 -9.95
C GLU A 144 -21.38 7.20 -10.97
N ARG A 145 -20.41 8.13 -10.99
CA ARG A 145 -20.33 9.19 -12.00
C ARG A 145 -19.81 8.74 -13.36
N GLY A 146 -19.29 7.52 -13.46
CA GLY A 146 -18.67 7.00 -14.68
C GLY A 146 -17.38 7.74 -15.07
N THR A 147 -16.69 8.35 -14.11
CA THR A 147 -15.40 9.04 -14.35
C THR A 147 -14.23 8.05 -14.44
N ILE A 148 -14.38 6.88 -13.82
CA ILE A 148 -13.36 5.81 -13.81
C ILE A 148 -13.94 4.51 -14.36
N ALA A 149 -13.10 3.73 -15.04
CA ALA A 149 -13.39 2.37 -15.49
C ALA A 149 -12.77 1.30 -14.58
N GLY A 150 -11.76 1.66 -13.78
CA GLY A 150 -11.00 0.74 -12.96
C GLY A 150 -10.29 1.45 -11.80
N ILE A 151 -9.71 0.65 -10.91
CA ILE A 151 -8.82 1.12 -9.85
C ILE A 151 -7.47 0.48 -10.09
N THR A 152 -6.41 1.21 -9.79
CA THR A 152 -5.09 0.63 -9.67
C THR A 152 -4.65 0.64 -8.21
N THR A 153 -4.09 -0.47 -7.74
CA THR A 153 -3.32 -0.53 -6.50
C THR A 153 -1.85 -0.38 -6.86
N LYS A 154 -1.18 0.67 -6.41
CA LYS A 154 0.26 0.89 -6.57
C LYS A 154 1.02 0.56 -5.30
N ILE A 155 2.20 -0.01 -5.46
CA ILE A 155 3.21 -0.10 -4.41
C ILE A 155 4.15 1.08 -4.61
N VAL A 156 4.36 1.86 -3.55
CA VAL A 156 5.27 3.01 -3.60
C VAL A 156 6.27 2.96 -2.45
N SER A 157 7.49 3.43 -2.67
CA SER A 157 8.47 3.57 -1.59
C SER A 157 8.39 4.96 -0.97
N LEU A 158 8.25 5.00 0.35
CA LEU A 158 8.44 6.20 1.16
C LEU A 158 9.81 6.13 1.84
N GLY A 159 10.63 7.15 1.60
CA GLY A 159 11.78 7.47 2.44
C GLY A 159 11.34 8.37 3.58
N ASP A 160 11.98 8.23 4.73
CA ASP A 160 11.87 9.22 5.80
C ASP A 160 12.67 10.49 5.40
N GLU A 161 12.05 11.67 5.51
CA GLU A 161 12.62 12.94 5.02
C GLU A 161 13.94 13.29 5.72
N GLU A 162 14.04 13.03 7.03
CA GLU A 162 15.27 13.20 7.81
C GLU A 162 16.38 12.25 7.30
N THR A 163 16.00 11.02 6.94
CA THR A 163 16.89 10.04 6.34
C THR A 163 17.31 10.43 4.92
N GLU A 164 16.41 10.94 4.08
CA GLU A 164 16.71 11.44 2.74
C GLU A 164 17.69 12.64 2.79
N GLU A 165 17.47 13.57 3.72
CA GLU A 165 18.38 14.69 3.94
C GLU A 165 19.76 14.25 4.47
N ARG A 166 19.80 13.21 5.31
CA ARG A 166 21.06 12.65 5.83
C ARG A 166 21.85 11.96 4.72
N ILE A 167 21.20 11.19 3.84
CA ILE A 167 21.83 10.57 2.67
C ILE A 167 22.45 11.63 1.76
N ALA A 168 21.71 12.71 1.50
CA ALA A 168 22.21 13.83 0.69
C ALA A 168 23.44 14.51 1.30
N ARG A 169 23.55 14.54 2.65
CA ARG A 169 24.65 15.17 3.37
C ARG A 169 25.86 14.25 3.57
N GLU A 170 25.63 12.98 3.93
CA GLU A 170 26.66 12.09 4.47
C GLU A 170 27.14 11.05 3.45
N LYS A 171 26.41 10.83 2.34
CA LYS A 171 26.69 9.76 1.35
C LYS A 171 26.82 8.36 1.97
N GLU A 172 26.25 8.14 3.15
CA GLU A 172 26.12 6.82 3.75
C GLU A 172 24.78 6.22 3.34
N ASP A 173 24.82 5.05 2.70
CA ASP A 173 23.66 4.33 2.15
C ASP A 173 22.83 3.62 3.25
N ARG A 174 22.41 4.35 4.28
CA ARG A 174 21.51 3.81 5.31
C ARG A 174 20.11 4.37 5.10
N ILE A 175 19.35 3.75 4.20
CA ILE A 175 17.99 4.20 3.87
C ILE A 175 16.95 3.39 4.64
N LEU A 176 16.20 4.05 5.51
CA LEU A 176 14.96 3.52 6.09
C LEU A 176 13.85 3.69 5.05
N GLN A 177 13.71 2.72 4.15
CA GLN A 177 12.64 2.71 3.17
C GLN A 177 11.47 1.85 3.62
N ARG A 178 10.27 2.36 3.36
CA ARG A 178 9.02 1.67 3.63
C ARG A 178 8.20 1.61 2.35
N LEU A 179 7.86 0.41 1.92
CA LEU A 179 6.80 0.24 0.94
C LEU A 179 5.46 0.61 1.57
N THR A 180 4.64 1.39 0.86
CA THR A 180 3.22 1.57 1.16
C THR A 180 2.39 1.28 -0.08
N ILE A 181 1.07 1.32 0.08
CA ILE A 181 0.09 1.10 -0.98
C ILE A 181 -0.70 2.38 -1.21
N LEU A 182 -0.82 2.76 -2.48
CA LEU A 182 -1.63 3.87 -2.97
C LEU A 182 -2.71 3.32 -3.91
N PHE A 183 -3.94 3.80 -3.80
CA PHE A 183 -4.98 3.51 -4.78
C PHE A 183 -5.08 4.68 -5.78
N THR A 184 -4.91 4.38 -7.06
CA THR A 184 -5.11 5.31 -8.19
C THR A 184 -6.24 4.81 -9.08
N TYR A 185 -6.48 5.51 -10.18
CA TYR A 185 -7.64 5.25 -11.02
C TYR A 185 -7.23 4.86 -12.44
N VAL A 186 -8.14 4.16 -13.11
CA VAL A 186 -8.12 3.98 -14.56
C VAL A 186 -9.31 4.75 -15.12
N ASP A 187 -9.04 5.69 -16.02
CA ASP A 187 -10.08 6.51 -16.65
C ASP A 187 -10.92 5.70 -17.66
N LYS A 188 -11.95 6.33 -18.22
CA LYS A 188 -12.82 5.72 -19.23
C LYS A 188 -12.11 5.33 -20.54
N ASN A 189 -10.92 5.87 -20.80
CA ASN A 189 -10.08 5.55 -21.95
C ASN A 189 -9.10 4.41 -21.64
N ASN A 190 -9.25 3.76 -20.48
CA ASN A 190 -8.36 2.71 -19.99
C ASN A 190 -6.92 3.21 -19.77
N GLN A 191 -6.76 4.50 -19.47
CA GLN A 191 -5.49 5.11 -19.11
C GLN A 191 -5.41 5.30 -17.60
N GLU A 192 -4.23 5.04 -17.05
CA GLU A 192 -3.96 5.36 -15.66
C GLU A 192 -4.05 6.87 -15.41
N THR A 193 -4.66 7.22 -14.29
CA THR A 193 -4.88 8.60 -13.89
C THR A 193 -4.90 8.74 -12.36
N ASP A 194 -4.87 9.97 -11.87
CA ASP A 194 -4.86 10.31 -10.46
C ASP A 194 -6.13 11.07 -10.06
N PHE A 195 -6.32 11.27 -8.75
CA PHE A 195 -7.52 11.92 -8.23
C PHE A 195 -7.67 13.37 -8.72
N GLU A 196 -6.56 14.11 -8.77
CA GLU A 196 -6.54 15.50 -9.23
C GLU A 196 -7.03 15.63 -10.67
N THR A 197 -6.66 14.67 -11.52
CA THR A 197 -7.01 14.66 -12.94
C THR A 197 -8.46 14.27 -13.17
N ILE A 198 -9.00 13.27 -12.45
CA ILE A 198 -10.39 12.82 -12.66
C ILE A 198 -11.42 13.77 -12.04
N ASP A 199 -11.09 14.44 -10.93
CA ASP A 199 -12.02 15.27 -10.18
C ASP A 199 -11.31 16.37 -9.38
N ARG A 200 -10.79 17.36 -10.11
CA ARG A 200 -10.00 18.46 -9.55
C ARG A 200 -10.71 19.23 -8.44
N GLU A 201 -12.00 19.51 -8.59
CA GLU A 201 -12.76 20.28 -7.58
C GLU A 201 -12.83 19.54 -6.25
N ARG A 202 -13.10 18.23 -6.32
CA ARG A 202 -13.18 17.37 -5.14
C ARG A 202 -11.79 17.11 -4.54
N TYR A 203 -10.77 16.95 -5.37
CA TYR A 203 -9.38 16.90 -4.93
C TYR A 203 -8.99 18.17 -4.16
N LEU A 204 -9.23 19.36 -4.72
CA LEU A 204 -8.92 20.63 -4.04
C LEU A 204 -9.70 20.80 -2.73
N SER A 205 -10.97 20.38 -2.71
CA SER A 205 -11.79 20.37 -1.49
C SER A 205 -11.22 19.42 -0.42
N THR A 206 -10.73 18.25 -0.83
CA THR A 206 -10.09 17.26 0.04
C THR A 206 -8.79 17.81 0.65
N ILE A 207 -7.92 18.40 -0.18
CA ILE A 207 -6.67 19.03 0.26
C ILE A 207 -6.94 20.20 1.22
N ALA A 208 -7.98 21.00 0.97
CA ALA A 208 -8.37 22.10 1.85
C ALA A 208 -8.74 21.59 3.26
N ILE A 209 -9.54 20.51 3.35
CA ILE A 209 -9.91 19.88 4.63
C ILE A 209 -8.66 19.36 5.36
N GLN A 210 -7.74 18.68 4.65
CA GLN A 210 -6.48 18.21 5.24
C GLN A 210 -5.64 19.35 5.80
N ASN A 211 -5.51 20.45 5.04
CA ASN A 211 -4.69 21.60 5.43
C ASN A 211 -5.32 22.40 6.58
N GLU A 212 -6.65 22.55 6.64
CA GLU A 212 -7.32 23.17 7.79
C GLU A 212 -7.09 22.39 9.10
N GLY A 213 -7.00 21.05 9.02
CA GLY A 213 -6.60 20.20 10.14
C GLY A 213 -5.16 20.41 10.60
N LEU A 214 -4.24 20.73 9.68
CA LEU A 214 -2.83 21.02 9.98
C LEU A 214 -2.63 22.43 10.57
N VAL A 215 -3.38 23.43 10.11
CA VAL A 215 -3.21 24.84 10.52
C VAL A 215 -3.77 25.13 11.92
N LYS A 216 -4.73 24.35 12.42
CA LYS A 216 -5.33 24.55 13.77
C LYS A 216 -4.47 24.09 14.96
N GLY A 217 -3.22 23.69 14.72
CA GLY A 217 -2.15 23.74 15.72
C GLY A 217 -1.74 22.37 16.29
N LEU A 218 -0.45 22.06 16.11
CA LEU A 218 0.28 20.89 16.59
C LEU A 218 -0.22 19.55 16.07
N VAL A 219 0.71 18.59 16.01
CA VAL A 219 0.49 17.13 15.96
C VAL A 219 -0.68 16.76 16.88
N ALA A 220 -1.91 16.90 16.38
CA ALA A 220 -3.11 16.57 17.10
C ALA A 220 -3.12 15.05 17.10
N ALA A 221 -2.74 14.51 18.25
CA ALA A 221 -2.81 13.12 18.59
C ALA A 221 -3.97 12.44 17.85
N LYS A 222 -3.65 11.33 17.19
CA LYS A 222 -4.57 10.27 16.76
C LYS A 222 -5.98 10.46 17.32
N SER A 223 -6.96 10.58 16.43
CA SER A 223 -8.41 10.59 16.65
C SER A 223 -9.09 11.96 16.83
N ARG A 224 -9.85 12.36 15.80
CA ARG A 224 -11.31 12.64 15.81
C ARG A 224 -11.67 13.56 14.63
N GLY A 225 -11.75 12.97 13.43
CA GLY A 225 -12.62 13.43 12.34
C GLY A 225 -12.25 14.71 11.56
N GLY A 226 -11.03 14.84 11.00
CA GLY A 226 -10.73 16.05 10.21
C GLY A 226 -9.52 16.06 9.27
N VAL A 227 -8.85 14.94 8.98
CA VAL A 227 -7.80 14.91 7.95
C VAL A 227 -8.11 13.76 7.00
N SER A 228 -8.32 14.06 5.72
CA SER A 228 -8.64 13.05 4.71
C SER A 228 -7.50 12.03 4.55
N GLY A 229 -7.82 10.74 4.56
CA GLY A 229 -6.86 9.63 4.35
C GLY A 229 -6.75 9.18 2.88
N LEU A 230 -7.29 9.95 1.93
CA LEU A 230 -7.59 9.47 0.57
C LEU A 230 -6.40 8.96 -0.26
N ASN A 231 -5.15 9.17 0.17
CA ASN A 231 -3.98 8.99 -0.69
C ASN A 231 -2.97 7.93 -0.23
N THR A 232 -2.98 7.40 1.00
CA THR A 232 -1.99 6.37 1.40
C THR A 232 -2.44 5.57 2.61
N GLY A 233 -2.05 4.29 2.66
CA GLY A 233 -2.04 3.51 3.91
C GLY A 233 -0.82 3.82 4.78
N ASP A 234 -0.90 3.48 6.06
CA ASP A 234 0.19 3.59 7.02
C ASP A 234 1.10 2.35 6.91
N PRO A 235 2.32 2.46 6.38
CA PRO A 235 3.22 1.31 6.34
C PRO A 235 3.68 0.96 7.75
N ILE A 236 3.50 -0.30 8.15
CA ILE A 236 3.95 -0.82 9.45
C ILE A 236 5.26 -1.58 9.23
N PRO A 237 6.39 -1.11 9.79
CA PRO A 237 7.63 -1.87 9.76
C PRO A 237 7.47 -3.15 10.59
N PRO A 238 8.23 -4.23 10.30
CA PRO A 238 8.26 -5.40 11.15
C PRO A 238 8.64 -4.99 12.57
N TYR A 239 8.00 -5.61 13.57
CA TYR A 239 8.39 -5.39 14.96
C TYR A 239 9.91 -5.64 15.11
N PRO A 240 10.64 -4.80 15.85
CA PRO A 240 12.03 -5.09 16.18
C PRO A 240 12.07 -6.51 16.75
N ARG A 241 12.94 -7.37 16.22
CA ARG A 241 13.19 -8.67 16.85
C ARG A 241 13.60 -8.38 18.28
N GLY A 242 12.69 -8.61 19.22
CA GLY A 242 13.03 -8.59 20.64
C GLY A 242 14.21 -9.55 20.81
N ASN A 243 15.24 -9.12 21.51
CA ASN A 243 16.33 -10.00 21.91
C ASN A 243 15.71 -11.21 22.61
N ILE A 244 15.75 -12.36 21.93
CA ILE A 244 15.64 -13.70 22.52
C ILE A 244 17.02 -14.31 22.43
#